data_AF-A0A6B3CAV1-F1
#
_entry.id   AF-A0A6B3CAV1-F1
#
_cell.length_a   1.000
_cell.length_b   1.000
_cell.length_c   1.000
_cell.angle_alpha   90.00
_cell.angle_beta   90.00
_cell.angle_gamma   90.00
#
_symmetry.space_group_name_H-M   'P 1'
#
loop_
_entity.id
_entity.type
_entity.pdbx_description
1 polymer ?
#
loop_
_entity_poly.entity_id
_entity_poly.type
_entity_poly.pdbx_seq_one_letter_code
_entity_poly.pdbx_strand_id
1 'polypeptide(L)'
;MANQRIEISEEAVGREVFGPLGGIVELGAVVDAGPARSLKSVSVAEFAARHREGLNRIALDIQKVENFDSTTMAILDELGWYHDHEITAPSLLLRSGGIEEFSPQLENAESVQRMLRAGSDLQMTHLLHALVGAAVFRNETMESPAPRIVDTVRNAANLLRVDPNDAARLTFRMWRTAFLPSILMPSTHASVTTRKLYRKLALELENLLN
;
A
#
# COMPACT_ATOMS: atom_id res chain seq x y z
N MET A 1 37.49 2.26 -1.29
CA MET A 1 36.39 2.18 -0.31
C MET A 1 35.45 1.09 -0.79
N ALA A 2 35.33 0.01 -0.02
CA ALA A 2 34.52 -1.14 -0.40
C ALA A 2 33.04 -0.73 -0.44
N ASN A 3 32.38 -1.04 -1.55
CA ASN A 3 30.97 -0.79 -1.77
C ASN A 3 30.18 -1.78 -0.88
N GLN A 4 29.90 -1.39 0.36
CA GLN A 4 28.96 -2.12 1.21
C GLN A 4 27.59 -2.04 0.53
N ARG A 5 27.24 -3.06 -0.26
CA ARG A 5 25.85 -3.31 -0.60
C ARG A 5 25.14 -3.50 0.74
N ILE A 6 24.28 -2.56 1.10
CA ILE A 6 23.31 -2.79 2.17
C ILE A 6 22.45 -3.95 1.66
N GLU A 7 22.63 -5.14 2.24
CA GLU A 7 21.71 -6.23 2.05
C GLU A 7 20.39 -5.80 2.69
N ILE A 8 19.39 -5.52 1.86
CA ILE A 8 18.04 -5.26 2.35
C ILE A 8 17.52 -6.61 2.84
N SER A 9 17.17 -6.71 4.13
CA SER A 9 16.62 -7.93 4.71
C SER A 9 15.19 -8.16 4.21
N GLU A 10 14.78 -9.43 4.13
CA GLU A 10 13.40 -9.80 3.81
C GLU A 10 12.39 -9.15 4.76
N GLU A 11 12.76 -9.02 6.04
CA GLU A 11 11.96 -8.29 7.04
C GLU A 11 11.74 -6.82 6.65
N ALA A 12 12.77 -6.12 6.16
CA ALA A 12 12.64 -4.72 5.76
C ALA A 12 11.68 -4.57 4.56
N VAL A 13 11.76 -5.48 3.59
CA VAL A 13 10.84 -5.54 2.45
C VAL A 13 9.41 -5.85 2.92
N GLY A 14 9.26 -6.80 3.84
CA GLY A 14 7.98 -7.11 4.47
C GLY A 14 7.35 -5.88 5.12
N ARG A 15 8.11 -5.16 5.96
CA ARG A 15 7.62 -3.93 6.62
C ARG A 15 7.24 -2.83 5.61
N GLU A 16 7.95 -2.71 4.49
CA GLU A 16 7.64 -1.75 3.43
C GLU A 16 6.32 -2.07 2.69
N VAL A 17 6.05 -3.36 2.43
CA VAL A 17 4.78 -3.79 1.83
C VAL A 17 3.64 -3.68 2.83
N PHE A 18 3.90 -4.05 4.08
CA PHE A 18 2.90 -4.09 5.11
C PHE A 18 2.48 -2.70 5.59
N GLY A 19 3.41 -1.77 5.82
CA GLY A 19 3.08 -0.42 6.33
C GLY A 19 1.90 0.29 5.63
N PRO A 20 1.87 0.35 4.28
CA PRO A 20 0.75 0.90 3.52
C PRO A 20 -0.56 0.13 3.65
N LEU A 21 -0.50 -1.20 3.75
CA LEU A 21 -1.69 -2.04 3.96
C LEU A 21 -2.36 -1.73 5.31
N GLY A 22 -1.58 -1.49 6.36
CA GLY A 22 -2.11 -1.01 7.64
C GLY A 22 -2.84 0.32 7.52
N GLY A 23 -2.28 1.25 6.75
CA GLY A 23 -2.95 2.52 6.45
C GLY A 23 -4.26 2.32 5.70
N ILE A 24 -4.31 1.40 4.73
CA ILE A 24 -5.54 1.05 4.00
C ILE A 24 -6.60 0.49 4.94
N VAL A 25 -6.22 -0.35 5.91
CA VAL A 25 -7.14 -0.92 6.91
C VAL A 25 -7.71 0.17 7.83
N GLU A 26 -6.85 1.05 8.36
CA GLU A 26 -7.29 2.18 9.20
C GLU A 26 -8.25 3.10 8.44
N LEU A 27 -7.89 3.50 7.22
CA LEU A 27 -8.71 4.38 6.38
C LEU A 27 -10.03 3.70 6.00
N GLY A 28 -9.98 2.40 5.65
CA GLY A 28 -11.15 1.59 5.33
C GLY A 28 -12.13 1.49 6.50
N ALA A 29 -11.62 1.32 7.72
CA ALA A 29 -12.44 1.28 8.93
C ALA A 29 -13.22 2.60 9.14
N VAL A 30 -12.58 3.76 8.91
CA VAL A 30 -13.25 5.06 9.01
C VAL A 30 -14.27 5.25 7.88
N VAL A 31 -13.92 4.89 6.65
CA VAL A 31 -14.83 4.98 5.49
C VAL A 31 -16.07 4.10 5.71
N ASP A 32 -15.88 2.89 6.25
CA ASP A 32 -16.97 1.95 6.48
C ASP A 32 -17.87 2.36 7.65
N ALA A 33 -17.32 2.98 8.70
CA ALA A 33 -18.11 3.57 9.78
C ALA A 33 -18.98 4.75 9.32
N GLY A 34 -18.57 5.43 8.25
CA GLY A 34 -19.32 6.51 7.61
C GLY A 34 -19.10 7.89 8.25
N PRO A 35 -19.45 8.98 7.52
CA PRO A 35 -19.04 10.34 7.85
C PRO A 35 -19.72 10.92 9.11
N ALA A 36 -20.79 10.30 9.60
CA ALA A 36 -21.50 10.75 10.81
C ALA A 36 -20.90 10.20 12.12
N ARG A 37 -19.99 9.22 12.03
CA ARG A 37 -19.36 8.59 13.20
C ARG A 37 -18.14 9.38 13.66
N SER A 38 -18.00 9.53 14.98
CA SER A 38 -16.76 10.04 15.56
C SER A 38 -15.64 9.01 15.39
N LEU A 39 -14.42 9.48 15.08
CA LEU A 39 -13.23 8.64 14.90
C LEU A 39 -12.98 7.73 16.11
N LYS A 40 -13.21 8.23 17.33
CA LYS A 40 -13.02 7.47 18.57
C LYS A 40 -13.94 6.27 18.72
N SER A 41 -15.02 6.22 17.94
CA SER A 41 -15.99 5.11 17.96
C SER A 41 -15.76 4.09 16.86
N VAL A 42 -14.73 4.28 16.02
CA VAL A 42 -14.36 3.36 14.95
C VAL A 42 -13.54 2.22 15.54
N SER A 43 -13.98 0.98 15.30
CA SER A 43 -13.22 -0.22 15.66
C SER A 43 -12.54 -0.79 14.42
N VAL A 44 -11.21 -0.85 14.48
CA VAL A 44 -10.39 -1.49 13.44
C VAL A 44 -10.53 -3.01 13.52
N ALA A 45 -10.63 -3.57 14.73
CA ALA A 45 -10.81 -5.01 14.92
C ALA A 45 -12.13 -5.52 14.33
N GLU A 46 -13.24 -4.80 14.54
CA GLU A 46 -14.54 -5.14 13.95
C GLU A 46 -14.51 -5.02 12.42
N PHE A 47 -13.90 -3.96 11.89
CA PHE A 47 -13.71 -3.81 10.45
C PHE A 47 -12.90 -4.98 9.87
N ALA A 48 -11.75 -5.29 10.45
CA ALA A 48 -10.90 -6.37 9.99
C ALA A 48 -11.58 -7.74 10.10
N ALA A 49 -12.39 -7.97 11.13
CA ALA A 49 -13.19 -9.19 11.27
C ALA A 49 -14.23 -9.34 10.15
N ARG A 50 -14.93 -8.25 9.78
CA ARG A 50 -15.89 -8.25 8.66
C ARG A 50 -15.23 -8.44 7.31
N HIS A 51 -14.01 -7.93 7.13
CA HIS A 51 -13.26 -8.00 5.87
C HIS A 51 -12.19 -9.10 5.85
N ARG A 52 -12.26 -10.06 6.78
CA ARG A 52 -11.25 -11.11 6.98
C ARG A 52 -10.91 -11.88 5.70
N GLU A 53 -11.91 -12.24 4.90
CA GLU A 53 -11.65 -12.96 3.64
C GLU A 53 -10.83 -12.12 2.65
N GLY A 54 -11.15 -10.83 2.52
CA GLY A 54 -10.41 -9.92 1.64
C GLY A 54 -8.97 -9.71 2.11
N LEU A 55 -8.79 -9.51 3.42
CA LEU A 55 -7.47 -9.37 4.04
C LEU A 55 -6.62 -10.64 3.87
N ASN A 56 -7.22 -11.82 4.07
CA ASN A 56 -6.53 -13.09 3.84
C ASN A 56 -6.12 -13.27 2.37
N ARG A 57 -6.96 -12.86 1.41
CA ARG A 57 -6.60 -12.90 -0.02
C ARG A 57 -5.41 -11.98 -0.32
N ILE A 58 -5.43 -10.75 0.19
CA ILE A 58 -4.32 -9.79 0.06
C ILE A 58 -3.03 -10.37 0.64
N ALA A 59 -3.08 -10.92 1.85
CA ALA A 59 -1.92 -11.51 2.51
C ALA A 59 -1.36 -12.70 1.70
N LEU A 60 -2.22 -13.57 1.17
CA LEU A 60 -1.82 -14.69 0.32
C LEU A 60 -1.22 -14.23 -1.01
N ASP A 61 -1.75 -13.17 -1.61
CA ASP A 61 -1.22 -12.63 -2.86
C ASP A 61 0.14 -11.96 -2.63
N ILE A 62 0.30 -11.20 -1.54
CA ILE A 62 1.61 -10.66 -1.10
C ILE A 62 2.59 -11.81 -0.89
N GLN A 63 2.20 -12.85 -0.13
CA GLN A 63 3.08 -14.00 0.10
C GLN A 63 3.52 -14.67 -1.20
N LYS A 64 2.65 -14.73 -2.22
CA LYS A 64 2.98 -15.35 -3.51
C LYS A 64 3.85 -14.46 -4.40
N VAL A 65 3.55 -13.17 -4.48
CA VAL A 65 4.36 -12.20 -5.23
C VAL A 65 5.75 -12.13 -4.62
N GLU A 66 5.78 -12.06 -3.30
CA GLU A 66 6.98 -11.82 -2.53
C GLU A 66 7.54 -13.07 -1.89
N ASN A 67 7.15 -14.30 -2.28
CA ASN A 67 7.59 -15.57 -1.70
C ASN A 67 8.11 -15.48 -0.23
N PHE A 68 7.31 -14.84 0.64
CA PHE A 68 7.69 -14.50 2.00
C PHE A 68 7.58 -15.75 2.89
N ASP A 69 8.59 -15.96 3.71
CA ASP A 69 8.56 -17.02 4.71
C ASP A 69 7.55 -16.72 5.84
N SER A 70 7.27 -17.72 6.68
CA SER A 70 6.33 -17.56 7.80
C SER A 70 6.77 -16.49 8.80
N THR A 71 8.08 -16.28 8.94
CA THR A 71 8.66 -15.28 9.85
C THR A 71 8.31 -13.87 9.38
N THR A 72 8.49 -13.60 8.09
CA THR A 72 8.16 -12.32 7.48
C THR A 72 6.66 -12.09 7.49
N MET A 73 5.87 -13.13 7.21
CA MET A 73 4.40 -13.04 7.28
C MET A 73 3.88 -12.73 8.70
N ALA A 74 4.60 -13.11 9.76
CA ALA A 74 4.23 -12.80 11.15
C ALA A 74 4.28 -11.29 11.46
N ILE A 75 4.98 -10.48 10.65
CA ILE A 75 4.98 -9.01 10.77
C ILE A 75 3.57 -8.43 10.64
N LEU A 76 2.67 -9.08 9.90
CA LEU A 76 1.26 -8.67 9.81
C LEU A 76 0.58 -8.66 11.19
N ASP A 77 0.88 -9.66 12.02
CA ASP A 77 0.34 -9.76 13.37
C ASP A 77 1.00 -8.75 14.31
N GLU A 78 2.32 -8.53 14.17
CA GLU A 78 3.07 -7.55 14.97
C GLU A 78 2.59 -6.11 14.75
N LEU A 79 2.27 -5.76 13.50
CA LEU A 79 1.83 -4.42 13.16
C LEU A 79 0.39 -4.12 13.63
N GLY A 80 -0.33 -5.15 14.08
CA GLY A 80 -1.52 -4.99 14.91
C GLY A 80 -2.75 -4.43 14.22
N TRP A 81 -2.85 -4.44 12.89
CA TRP A 81 -4.02 -3.88 12.19
C TRP A 81 -5.30 -4.72 12.33
N TYR A 82 -5.23 -5.86 13.02
CA TYR A 82 -6.40 -6.63 13.44
C TYR A 82 -6.85 -6.29 14.87
N HIS A 83 -6.10 -5.42 15.57
CA HIS A 83 -6.36 -5.03 16.95
C HIS A 83 -6.87 -3.59 17.01
N ASP A 84 -7.78 -3.35 17.95
CA ASP A 84 -8.28 -2.01 18.18
C ASP A 84 -7.17 -1.10 18.70
N HIS A 85 -7.10 0.06 18.05
CA HIS A 85 -6.30 1.19 18.46
C HIS A 85 -7.09 2.46 18.10
N GLU A 86 -6.85 3.55 18.83
CA GLU A 86 -7.57 4.79 18.59
C GLU A 86 -7.13 5.40 17.25
N ILE A 87 -8.08 5.53 16.32
CA ILE A 87 -7.88 6.35 15.13
C ILE A 87 -8.10 7.81 15.50
N THR A 88 -7.09 8.63 15.29
CA THR A 88 -7.11 10.06 15.63
C THR A 88 -6.96 10.90 14.37
N ALA A 89 -7.44 12.16 14.39
CA ALA A 89 -7.25 13.06 13.25
C ALA A 89 -5.75 13.29 12.90
N PRO A 90 -4.82 13.43 13.88
CA PRO A 90 -3.39 13.46 13.60
C PRO A 90 -2.87 12.19 12.88
N SER A 91 -3.39 11.00 13.24
CA SER A 91 -3.01 9.77 12.53
C SER A 91 -3.49 9.78 11.07
N LEU A 92 -4.73 10.23 10.81
CA LEU A 92 -5.25 10.40 9.45
C LEU A 92 -4.45 11.45 8.67
N LEU A 93 -4.03 12.53 9.32
CA LEU A 93 -3.19 13.55 8.71
C LEU A 93 -1.86 12.97 8.24
N LEU A 94 -1.20 12.19 9.10
CA LEU A 94 0.04 11.49 8.74
C LEU A 94 -0.17 10.53 7.55
N ARG A 95 -1.24 9.73 7.59
CA ARG A 95 -1.60 8.79 6.51
C ARG A 95 -1.93 9.49 5.20
N SER A 96 -2.44 10.72 5.25
CA SER A 96 -2.77 11.56 4.10
C SER A 96 -1.61 12.39 3.54
N GLY A 97 -0.41 12.27 4.12
CA GLY A 97 0.75 13.05 3.71
C GLY A 97 0.66 14.53 4.07
N GLY A 98 -0.12 14.88 5.11
CA GLY A 98 -0.21 16.26 5.58
C GLY A 98 -1.06 17.18 4.69
N ILE A 99 -2.09 16.64 4.01
CA ILE A 99 -2.90 17.42 3.06
C ILE A 99 -3.70 18.56 3.72
N GLU A 100 -4.04 18.42 5.00
CA GLU A 100 -4.70 19.45 5.82
C GLU A 100 -3.69 20.17 6.73
N GLU A 101 -4.05 21.36 7.19
CA GLU A 101 -3.30 22.03 8.25
C GLU A 101 -3.56 21.37 9.61
N PHE A 102 -2.48 21.14 10.38
CA PHE A 102 -2.59 20.66 11.74
C PHE A 102 -3.26 21.72 12.62
N SER A 103 -4.55 21.52 12.91
CA SER A 103 -5.40 22.52 13.56
C SER A 103 -6.46 21.85 14.47
N PRO A 104 -7.08 22.60 15.40
CA PRO A 104 -8.19 22.08 16.21
C PRO A 104 -9.42 21.65 15.39
N GLN A 105 -9.52 22.09 14.13
CA GLN A 105 -10.64 21.79 13.24
C GLN A 105 -10.45 20.49 12.44
N LEU A 106 -9.33 19.78 12.61
CA LEU A 106 -8.96 18.61 11.81
C LEU A 106 -9.99 17.47 11.84
N GLU A 107 -10.79 17.39 12.91
CA GLU A 107 -11.88 16.39 13.07
C GLU A 107 -13.20 16.79 12.39
N ASN A 108 -13.27 17.96 11.76
CA ASN A 108 -14.47 18.31 10.99
C ASN A 108 -14.66 17.35 9.80
N ALA A 109 -15.90 17.11 9.40
CA ALA A 109 -16.23 16.09 8.41
C ALA A 109 -15.57 16.33 7.04
N GLU A 110 -15.38 17.59 6.63
CA GLU A 110 -14.77 17.93 5.35
C GLU A 110 -13.26 17.61 5.35
N SER A 111 -12.55 18.04 6.40
CA SER A 111 -11.13 17.76 6.59
C SER A 111 -10.88 16.25 6.70
N VAL A 112 -11.70 15.52 7.46
CA VAL A 112 -11.63 14.05 7.53
C VAL A 112 -11.83 13.44 6.14
N GLN A 113 -12.85 13.87 5.38
CA GLN A 113 -13.08 13.34 4.04
C GLN A 113 -11.93 13.64 3.07
N ARG A 114 -11.29 14.82 3.16
CA ARG A 114 -10.12 15.16 2.33
C ARG A 114 -8.90 14.32 2.73
N MET A 115 -8.64 14.13 4.02
CA MET A 115 -7.58 13.22 4.50
C MET A 115 -7.83 11.77 4.09
N LEU A 116 -9.07 11.27 4.17
CA LEU A 116 -9.41 9.91 3.73
C LEU A 116 -9.16 9.70 2.25
N ARG A 117 -9.52 10.67 1.40
CA ARG A 117 -9.26 10.61 -0.05
C ARG A 117 -7.77 10.62 -0.37
N ALA A 118 -7.05 11.63 0.12
CA ALA A 118 -5.61 11.75 -0.12
C ALA A 118 -4.82 10.59 0.50
N GLY A 119 -5.22 10.13 1.69
CA GLY A 119 -4.65 8.96 2.35
C GLY A 119 -4.88 7.69 1.54
N SER A 120 -6.10 7.47 1.03
CA SER A 120 -6.40 6.31 0.19
C SER A 120 -5.49 6.26 -1.03
N ASP A 121 -5.38 7.39 -1.75
CA ASP A 121 -4.51 7.51 -2.92
C ASP A 121 -3.03 7.24 -2.57
N LEU A 122 -2.54 7.83 -1.47
CA LEU A 122 -1.16 7.70 -1.05
C LEU A 122 -0.82 6.27 -0.60
N GLN A 123 -1.63 5.68 0.28
CA GLN A 123 -1.39 4.33 0.80
C GLN A 123 -1.51 3.28 -0.31
N MET A 124 -2.47 3.42 -1.23
CA MET A 124 -2.57 2.54 -2.41
C MET A 124 -1.35 2.66 -3.32
N THR A 125 -0.87 3.88 -3.56
CA THR A 125 0.31 4.13 -4.40
C THR A 125 1.59 3.58 -3.76
N HIS A 126 1.72 3.71 -2.43
CA HIS A 126 2.83 3.13 -1.68
C HIS A 126 2.78 1.59 -1.67
N LEU A 127 1.59 1.01 -1.50
CA LEU A 127 1.40 -0.45 -1.59
C LEU A 127 1.86 -0.97 -2.96
N LEU A 128 1.42 -0.33 -4.05
CA LEU A 128 1.87 -0.71 -5.40
C LEU A 128 3.39 -0.53 -5.56
N HIS A 129 3.97 0.54 -5.00
CA HIS A 129 5.41 0.73 -5.05
C HIS A 129 6.18 -0.39 -4.35
N ALA A 130 5.77 -0.75 -3.14
CA ALA A 130 6.40 -1.81 -2.37
C ALA A 130 6.30 -3.16 -3.09
N LEU A 131 5.11 -3.54 -3.60
CA LEU A 131 4.90 -4.77 -4.38
C LEU A 131 5.78 -4.83 -5.63
N VAL A 132 5.88 -3.72 -6.38
CA VAL A 132 6.74 -3.67 -7.56
C VAL A 132 8.22 -3.75 -7.17
N GLY A 133 8.63 -3.03 -6.13
CA GLY A 133 10.02 -3.01 -5.68
C GLY A 133 10.48 -4.38 -5.21
N ALA A 134 9.63 -5.06 -4.47
CA ALA A 134 9.90 -6.37 -3.91
C ALA A 134 9.88 -7.48 -4.99
N ALA A 135 8.93 -7.43 -5.94
CA ALA A 135 8.98 -8.25 -7.15
C ALA A 135 10.26 -8.06 -7.99
N VAL A 136 10.75 -6.81 -8.12
CA VAL A 136 12.02 -6.50 -8.81
C VAL A 136 13.23 -7.00 -8.03
N PHE A 137 13.21 -6.91 -6.70
CA PHE A 137 14.28 -7.40 -5.83
C PHE A 137 14.48 -8.91 -5.99
N ARG A 138 13.38 -9.66 -6.11
CA ARG A 138 13.44 -11.13 -6.19
C ARG A 138 13.94 -11.66 -7.53
N ASN A 139 13.75 -10.97 -8.66
CA ASN A 139 14.35 -11.23 -9.99
C ASN A 139 14.35 -12.71 -10.52
N GLU A 140 13.66 -13.65 -9.87
CA GLU A 140 13.89 -15.09 -10.04
C GLU A 140 12.68 -15.89 -10.53
N THR A 141 11.49 -15.29 -10.70
CA THR A 141 10.29 -16.04 -11.14
C THR A 141 10.17 -16.14 -12.67
N MET A 142 9.85 -17.33 -13.17
CA MET A 142 9.51 -17.54 -14.60
C MET A 142 8.14 -16.95 -14.98
N GLU A 143 7.23 -16.80 -14.01
CA GLU A 143 5.90 -16.21 -14.19
C GLU A 143 5.92 -14.71 -13.84
N SER A 144 5.16 -13.91 -14.60
CA SER A 144 5.01 -12.47 -14.33
C SER A 144 4.23 -12.25 -13.03
N PRO A 145 4.70 -11.39 -12.12
CA PRO A 145 3.96 -11.02 -10.92
C PRO A 145 2.83 -10.01 -11.19
N ALA A 146 2.78 -9.40 -12.38
CA ALA A 146 1.89 -8.28 -12.67
C ALA A 146 0.39 -8.58 -12.44
N PRO A 147 -0.18 -9.74 -12.86
CA PRO A 147 -1.59 -10.04 -12.61
C PRO A 147 -1.91 -10.08 -11.11
N ARG A 148 -1.04 -10.70 -10.31
CA ARG A 148 -1.22 -10.79 -8.85
C ARG A 148 -1.11 -9.42 -8.20
N ILE A 149 -0.16 -8.59 -8.62
CA ILE A 149 -0.04 -7.21 -8.13
C ILE A 149 -1.34 -6.43 -8.39
N VAL A 150 -1.90 -6.54 -9.59
CA VAL A 150 -3.18 -5.89 -9.93
C VAL A 150 -4.32 -6.40 -9.06
N ASP A 151 -4.41 -7.72 -8.85
CA ASP A 151 -5.44 -8.32 -8.00
C ASP A 151 -5.30 -7.89 -6.53
N THR A 152 -4.08 -7.81 -6.00
CA THR A 152 -3.79 -7.27 -4.66
C THR A 152 -4.29 -5.84 -4.53
N VAL A 153 -3.99 -4.97 -5.51
CA VAL A 153 -4.44 -3.57 -5.52
C VAL A 153 -5.97 -3.50 -5.60
N ARG A 154 -6.61 -4.29 -6.45
CA ARG A 154 -8.10 -4.36 -6.52
C ARG A 154 -8.73 -4.81 -5.20
N ASN A 155 -8.13 -5.81 -4.54
CA ASN A 155 -8.62 -6.28 -3.25
C ASN A 155 -8.44 -5.22 -2.16
N ALA A 156 -7.32 -4.50 -2.15
CA ALA A 156 -7.10 -3.37 -1.24
C ALA A 156 -8.11 -2.23 -1.49
N ALA A 157 -8.42 -1.93 -2.76
CA ALA A 157 -9.44 -0.96 -3.14
C ALA A 157 -10.83 -1.28 -2.57
N ASN A 158 -11.21 -2.57 -2.52
CA ASN A 158 -12.47 -2.99 -1.90
C ASN A 158 -12.55 -2.61 -0.41
N LEU A 159 -11.43 -2.63 0.32
CA LEU A 159 -11.39 -2.22 1.73
C LEU A 159 -11.69 -0.73 1.91
N LEU A 160 -11.37 0.08 0.90
CA LEU A 160 -11.62 1.52 0.87
C LEU A 160 -12.99 1.87 0.25
N ARG A 161 -13.79 0.86 -0.12
CA ARG A 161 -15.12 1.01 -0.75
C ARG A 161 -15.10 1.87 -2.03
N VAL A 162 -14.00 1.80 -2.78
CA VAL A 162 -13.86 2.43 -4.11
C VAL A 162 -13.97 1.37 -5.20
N ASP A 163 -14.35 1.78 -6.43
CA ASP A 163 -14.40 0.85 -7.56
C ASP A 163 -13.00 0.24 -7.81
N PRO A 164 -12.86 -1.10 -7.79
CA PRO A 164 -11.55 -1.73 -7.88
C PRO A 164 -10.80 -1.46 -9.19
N ASN A 165 -11.52 -1.30 -10.30
CA ASN A 165 -10.90 -1.10 -11.61
C ASN A 165 -10.43 0.35 -11.79
N ASP A 166 -11.25 1.31 -11.39
CA ASP A 166 -10.86 2.72 -11.37
C ASP A 166 -9.70 2.95 -10.40
N ALA A 167 -9.78 2.38 -9.20
CA ALA A 167 -8.72 2.48 -8.21
C ALA A 167 -7.40 1.92 -8.76
N ALA A 168 -7.40 0.70 -9.31
CA ALA A 168 -6.17 0.11 -9.87
C ALA A 168 -5.57 0.97 -10.99
N ARG A 169 -6.40 1.52 -11.90
CA ARG A 169 -5.95 2.45 -12.95
C ARG A 169 -5.34 3.74 -12.39
N LEU A 170 -6.01 4.36 -11.41
CA LEU A 170 -5.55 5.60 -10.80
C LEU A 170 -4.27 5.39 -10.00
N THR A 171 -4.21 4.34 -9.19
CA THR A 171 -3.01 3.95 -8.43
C THR A 171 -1.82 3.72 -9.35
N PHE A 172 -2.00 3.00 -10.47
CA PHE A 172 -0.93 2.82 -11.45
C PHE A 172 -0.46 4.15 -12.06
N ARG A 173 -1.40 5.04 -12.43
CA ARG A 173 -1.05 6.36 -12.97
C ARG A 173 -0.25 7.19 -11.96
N MET A 174 -0.68 7.23 -10.69
CA MET A 174 0.00 7.95 -9.61
C MET A 174 1.38 7.37 -9.34
N TRP A 175 1.49 6.03 -9.24
CA TRP A 175 2.75 5.33 -9.04
C TRP A 175 3.76 5.63 -10.14
N ARG A 176 3.30 5.57 -11.40
CA ARG A 176 4.12 5.84 -12.58
C ARG A 176 4.70 7.26 -12.56
N THR A 177 3.98 8.23 -12.00
CA THR A 177 4.47 9.61 -11.90
C THR A 177 5.30 9.88 -10.65
N ALA A 178 4.95 9.28 -9.52
CA ALA A 178 5.58 9.56 -8.23
C ALA A 178 6.89 8.78 -8.03
N PHE A 179 6.94 7.52 -8.45
CA PHE A 179 8.05 6.61 -8.14
C PHE A 179 8.91 6.26 -9.35
N LEU A 180 8.30 5.98 -10.49
CA LEU A 180 9.06 5.46 -11.63
C LEU A 180 10.19 6.40 -12.12
N PRO A 181 10.03 7.75 -12.17
CA PRO A 181 11.10 8.64 -12.59
C PRO A 181 12.31 8.61 -11.64
N SER A 182 12.10 8.53 -10.32
CA SER A 182 13.18 8.49 -9.33
C SER A 182 13.98 7.18 -9.36
N ILE A 183 13.52 6.19 -10.14
CA ILE A 183 14.21 4.92 -10.39
C ILE A 183 14.85 4.91 -11.79
N LEU A 184 14.16 5.43 -12.81
CA LEU A 184 14.59 5.31 -14.21
C LEU A 184 15.54 6.41 -14.65
N MET A 185 15.56 7.56 -13.98
CA MET A 185 16.43 8.66 -14.36
C MET A 185 17.92 8.23 -14.34
N PRO A 186 18.75 8.71 -15.29
CA PRO A 186 20.17 8.35 -15.34
C PRO A 186 20.96 8.75 -14.10
N SER A 187 20.53 9.81 -13.41
CA SER A 187 21.16 10.34 -12.19
C SER A 187 20.96 9.46 -10.94
N THR A 188 20.15 8.41 -11.04
CA THR A 188 19.80 7.54 -9.92
C THR A 188 20.83 6.42 -9.74
N HIS A 189 21.02 5.96 -8.51
CA HIS A 189 21.94 4.86 -8.18
C HIS A 189 21.41 3.47 -8.60
N ALA A 190 20.22 3.38 -9.21
CA ALA A 190 19.65 2.13 -9.66
C ALA A 190 20.52 1.46 -10.74
N SER A 191 20.69 0.14 -10.67
CA SER A 191 21.46 -0.60 -11.66
C SER A 191 20.74 -0.62 -13.03
N VAL A 192 21.48 -0.87 -14.11
CA VAL A 192 20.89 -1.04 -15.45
C VAL A 192 19.87 -2.19 -15.47
N THR A 193 20.18 -3.29 -14.77
CA THR A 193 19.28 -4.45 -14.64
C THR A 193 17.99 -4.07 -13.90
N THR A 194 18.11 -3.41 -12.76
CA THR A 194 16.96 -2.90 -11.97
C THR A 194 16.06 -2.03 -12.85
N ARG A 195 16.63 -1.04 -13.56
CA ARG A 195 15.84 -0.17 -14.47
C ARG A 195 15.15 -0.94 -15.59
N LYS A 196 15.77 -2.00 -16.14
CA LYS A 196 15.13 -2.86 -17.14
C LYS A 196 13.93 -3.62 -16.57
N LEU A 197 14.06 -4.17 -15.36
CA LEU A 197 12.98 -4.88 -14.68
C LEU A 197 11.79 -3.96 -14.37
N TYR A 198 12.04 -2.78 -13.81
CA TYR A 198 11.00 -1.77 -13.57
C TYR A 198 10.28 -1.36 -14.86
N ARG A 199 10.99 -1.15 -15.98
CA ARG A 199 10.35 -0.85 -17.27
C ARG A 199 9.48 -2.00 -17.77
N LYS A 200 9.99 -3.24 -17.68
CA LYS A 200 9.25 -4.43 -18.09
C LYS A 200 7.95 -4.56 -17.29
N LEU A 201 8.03 -4.47 -15.95
CA LEU A 201 6.86 -4.62 -15.10
C LEU A 201 5.88 -3.46 -15.27
N ALA A 202 6.35 -2.22 -15.44
CA ALA A 202 5.49 -1.08 -15.73
C ALA A 202 4.69 -1.27 -17.03
N LEU A 203 5.31 -1.85 -18.07
CA LEU A 203 4.63 -2.16 -19.34
C LEU A 203 3.58 -3.27 -19.16
N GLU A 204 3.90 -4.32 -18.39
CA GLU A 204 2.96 -5.40 -18.10
C GLU A 204 1.75 -4.89 -17.30
N LEU A 205 1.97 -4.06 -16.28
CA LEU A 205 0.90 -3.40 -15.52
C LEU A 205 0.05 -2.49 -16.43
N GLU A 206 0.67 -1.72 -17.33
CA GLU A 206 -0.04 -0.86 -18.27
C GLU A 206 -0.97 -1.66 -19.18
N ASN A 207 -0.51 -2.81 -19.70
CA ASN A 207 -1.32 -3.68 -20.56
C ASN A 207 -2.51 -4.33 -19.83
N LEU A 208 -2.42 -4.53 -18.52
CA LEU A 208 -3.48 -5.12 -17.72
C LEU A 208 -4.52 -4.10 -17.24
N LEU A 209 -4.16 -2.82 -17.20
CA LEU A 209 -4.95 -1.75 -16.61
C LEU A 209 -5.55 -0.79 -17.64
N ASN A 210 -5.06 -0.80 -18.89
CA ASN A 210 -5.61 -0.01 -20.00
C ASN A 210 -6.69 -0.74 -20.80
#